data_AF-N8WR04-F1
#
_entry.id   AF-N8WR04-F1
#
_cell.length_a   1.000
_cell.length_b   1.000
_cell.length_c   1.000
_cell.angle_alpha   90.00
_cell.angle_beta   90.00
_cell.angle_gamma   90.00
#
_symmetry.space_group_name_H-M   'P 1'
#
loop_
_entity.id
_entity.type
_entity.pdbx_description
1 polymer ?
#
loop_
_entity_poly.entity_id
_entity_poly.type
_entity_poly.pdbx_seq_one_letter_code
_entity_poly.pdbx_strand_id
1 'polypeptide(L)'
;MDKLIIAAALFALGLWIWSEYFRAIPNLEQAGVLKNFQVESIEPHQAEYRVLAKQYYGPERRTIHPASPVVGSFNDLAYVSNIDLLLAAPKVSSTVFKPFKLEQDRRCFNMTATDAQANPANIQPHLLNLSVIAASEVVTNKVRRLKADQRIWLQGDWVQVKSATSQQEFQVGIGNPRSAQCRLFRITDLKVLD
;
A
#
# COMPACT_ATOMS: atom_id res chain seq x y z
N MET A 1 -33.50 -8.58 23.55
CA MET A 1 -32.05 -8.35 23.37
C MET A 1 -31.58 -8.77 21.98
N ASP A 2 -31.98 -9.94 21.49
CA ASP A 2 -31.47 -10.50 20.23
C ASP A 2 -31.68 -9.61 18.99
N LYS A 3 -32.84 -8.96 18.86
CA LYS A 3 -33.13 -8.06 17.72
C LYS A 3 -32.20 -6.85 17.65
N LEU A 4 -31.80 -6.30 18.81
CA LEU A 4 -30.86 -5.16 18.87
C LEU A 4 -29.43 -5.60 18.55
N ILE A 5 -29.03 -6.79 18.99
CA ILE A 5 -27.72 -7.36 18.68
C ILE A 5 -27.60 -7.68 17.19
N ILE A 6 -28.64 -8.27 16.59
CA ILE A 6 -28.68 -8.53 15.14
C ILE A 6 -28.63 -7.22 14.34
N ALA A 7 -29.39 -6.19 14.76
CA ALA A 7 -29.34 -4.89 14.11
C ALA A 7 -27.96 -4.23 14.20
N ALA A 8 -27.31 -4.30 15.38
CA ALA A 8 -25.96 -3.79 15.56
C ALA A 8 -24.94 -4.54 14.70
N ALA A 9 -25.06 -5.87 14.59
CA ALA A 9 -24.20 -6.69 13.74
C ALA A 9 -24.37 -6.35 12.26
N LEU A 10 -25.60 -6.19 11.78
CA LEU A 10 -25.88 -5.80 10.38
C LEU A 10 -25.40 -4.38 10.08
N PHE A 11 -25.54 -3.46 11.03
CA PHE A 11 -25.03 -2.10 10.88
C PHE A 11 -23.50 -2.07 10.85
N ALA A 12 -22.83 -2.81 11.74
CA ALA A 12 -21.38 -2.96 11.72
C ALA A 12 -20.88 -3.61 10.42
N LEU A 13 -21.59 -4.62 9.91
CA LEU A 13 -21.30 -5.23 8.61
C LEU A 13 -21.46 -4.22 7.46
N GLY A 14 -22.52 -3.43 7.48
CA GLY A 14 -22.76 -2.36 6.50
C GLY A 14 -21.65 -1.30 6.51
N LEU A 15 -21.24 -0.86 7.70
CA LEU A 15 -20.10 0.06 7.85
C LEU A 15 -18.78 -0.56 7.37
N TRP A 16 -18.54 -1.83 7.65
CA TRP A 16 -17.36 -2.54 7.20
C TRP A 16 -17.30 -2.62 5.66
N ILE A 17 -18.39 -3.07 5.02
CA ILE A 17 -18.52 -3.10 3.56
C ILE A 17 -18.32 -1.70 2.98
N TRP A 18 -18.96 -0.68 3.55
CA TRP A 18 -18.81 0.69 3.07
C TRP A 18 -17.34 1.15 3.13
N SER A 19 -16.67 0.89 4.27
CA SER A 19 -15.29 1.30 4.49
C SER A 19 -14.31 0.62 3.53
N GLU A 20 -14.59 -0.60 3.08
CA GLU A 20 -13.73 -1.35 2.17
C GLU A 20 -13.96 -0.94 0.71
N TYR A 21 -15.22 -0.69 0.32
CA TYR A 21 -15.58 -0.37 -1.07
C TYR A 21 -15.44 1.11 -1.42
N PHE A 22 -15.73 2.02 -0.49
CA PHE A 22 -15.75 3.47 -0.74
C PHE A 22 -14.55 4.22 -0.18
N ARG A 23 -13.50 3.52 0.29
CA ARG A 23 -12.27 4.20 0.70
C ARG A 23 -11.65 4.92 -0.50
N ALA A 24 -11.55 6.24 -0.40
CA ALA A 24 -10.88 7.05 -1.41
C ALA A 24 -9.39 6.65 -1.46
N ILE A 25 -8.86 6.48 -2.66
CA ILE A 25 -7.44 6.22 -2.90
C ILE A 25 -6.94 7.43 -3.70
N PRO A 26 -5.94 8.17 -3.20
CA PRO A 26 -5.40 9.32 -3.89
C PRO A 26 -4.71 8.86 -5.18
N ASN A 27 -4.72 9.74 -6.17
CA ASN A 27 -4.02 9.52 -7.43
C ASN A 27 -3.48 10.84 -7.98
N LEU A 28 -2.57 10.74 -8.95
CA LEU A 28 -1.86 11.90 -9.48
C LEU A 28 -2.67 12.75 -10.47
N GLU A 29 -3.92 12.40 -10.77
CA GLU A 29 -4.84 13.28 -11.52
C GLU A 29 -5.60 14.24 -10.59
N GLN A 30 -5.60 13.98 -9.28
CA GLN A 30 -6.29 14.82 -8.30
C GLN A 30 -5.52 16.12 -8.03
N ALA A 31 -6.18 17.26 -8.25
CA ALA A 31 -5.59 18.59 -8.04
C ALA A 31 -5.04 18.79 -6.61
N GLY A 32 -5.70 18.23 -5.59
CA GLY A 32 -5.23 18.32 -4.20
C GLY A 32 -3.92 17.58 -3.95
N VAL A 33 -3.67 16.48 -4.67
CA VAL A 33 -2.42 15.72 -4.58
C VAL A 33 -1.30 16.49 -5.28
N LEU A 34 -1.54 16.92 -6.52
CA LEU A 34 -0.56 17.67 -7.32
C LEU A 34 -0.16 19.01 -6.69
N LYS A 35 -1.07 19.65 -5.95
CA LYS A 35 -0.79 20.90 -5.24
C LYS A 35 0.21 20.73 -4.10
N ASN A 36 0.17 19.59 -3.41
CA ASN A 36 0.89 19.39 -2.14
C ASN A 36 2.11 18.47 -2.29
N PHE A 37 2.15 17.62 -3.31
CA PHE A 37 3.17 16.61 -3.51
C PHE A 37 3.82 16.71 -4.88
N GLN A 38 5.15 16.63 -4.90
CA GLN A 38 5.95 16.46 -6.09
C GLN A 38 6.44 15.01 -6.14
N VAL A 39 6.06 14.29 -7.20
CA VAL A 39 6.43 12.89 -7.39
C VAL A 39 7.41 12.79 -8.56
N GLU A 40 8.64 12.42 -8.26
CA GLU A 40 9.74 12.37 -9.23
C GLU A 40 10.10 10.92 -9.53
N SER A 41 10.12 10.57 -10.82
CA SER A 41 10.58 9.24 -11.27
C SER A 41 12.08 9.12 -11.11
N ILE A 42 12.51 8.06 -10.43
CA ILE A 42 13.91 7.68 -10.28
C ILE A 42 14.28 6.69 -11.38
N GLU A 43 13.50 5.61 -11.50
CA GLU A 43 13.82 4.50 -12.40
C GLU A 43 12.54 3.77 -12.84
N PRO A 44 12.36 3.52 -14.15
CA PRO A 44 11.23 2.74 -14.65
C PRO A 44 11.38 1.27 -14.27
N HIS A 45 10.25 0.62 -13.98
CA HIS A 45 10.24 -0.78 -13.57
C HIS A 45 8.98 -1.49 -14.07
N GLN A 46 9.17 -2.71 -14.54
CA GLN A 46 8.10 -3.52 -15.08
C GLN A 46 8.40 -5.00 -14.88
N ALA A 47 7.50 -5.72 -14.21
CA ALA A 47 7.69 -7.14 -13.91
C ALA A 47 6.39 -7.83 -13.51
N GLU A 48 6.41 -9.17 -13.58
CA GLU A 48 5.39 -10.03 -12.99
C GLU A 48 5.62 -10.21 -11.49
N TYR A 49 4.53 -10.25 -10.74
CA TYR A 49 4.52 -10.51 -9.31
C TYR A 49 3.34 -11.37 -8.90
N ARG A 50 3.45 -11.94 -7.71
CA ARG A 50 2.32 -12.52 -6.97
C ARG A 50 1.98 -11.60 -5.80
N VAL A 51 0.72 -11.24 -5.64
CA VAL A 51 0.25 -10.42 -4.51
C VAL A 51 0.18 -11.30 -3.26
N LEU A 52 0.91 -10.96 -2.20
CA LEU A 52 0.81 -11.66 -0.92
C LEU A 52 -0.16 -10.95 0.03
N ALA A 53 -0.03 -9.63 0.14
CA ALA A 53 -0.86 -8.83 1.01
C ALA A 53 -1.12 -7.44 0.41
N LYS A 54 -2.26 -6.87 0.77
CA LYS A 54 -2.65 -5.49 0.49
C LYS A 54 -3.20 -4.90 1.78
N GLN A 55 -2.70 -3.74 2.18
CA GLN A 55 -3.16 -3.06 3.37
C GLN A 55 -3.41 -1.58 3.07
N TYR A 56 -4.50 -1.05 3.64
CA TYR A 56 -4.83 0.37 3.53
C TYR A 56 -4.25 1.13 4.72
N TYR A 57 -3.53 2.19 4.42
CA TYR A 57 -3.04 3.16 5.39
C TYR A 57 -4.02 4.34 5.48
N GLY A 58 -4.22 4.86 6.68
CA GLY A 58 -4.98 6.09 6.93
C GLY A 58 -4.08 7.14 7.55
N PRO A 59 -4.47 8.42 7.51
CA PRO A 59 -3.71 9.48 8.15
C PRO A 59 -3.61 9.23 9.67
N GLU A 60 -2.42 9.41 10.24
CA GLU A 60 -2.16 9.19 11.67
C GLU A 60 -2.87 10.22 12.56
N ARG A 61 -3.07 11.44 12.06
CA ARG A 61 -3.73 12.53 12.79
C ARG A 61 -5.16 12.71 12.27
N ARG A 62 -6.09 13.02 13.18
CA ARG A 62 -7.50 13.28 12.86
C ARG A 62 -7.61 14.27 11.69
N THR A 63 -8.02 13.73 10.54
CA THR A 63 -8.57 14.36 9.33
C THR A 63 -8.10 15.80 9.07
N ILE A 64 -6.88 15.95 8.57
CA ILE A 64 -6.52 17.16 7.82
C ILE A 64 -7.19 17.02 6.44
N HIS A 65 -7.91 18.05 5.99
CA HIS A 65 -8.51 18.02 4.65
C HIS A 65 -7.39 17.88 3.59
N PRO A 66 -7.48 16.97 2.60
CA PRO A 66 -6.39 16.71 1.64
C PRO A 66 -5.88 17.94 0.88
N ALA A 67 -6.70 18.97 0.73
CA ALA A 67 -6.37 20.24 0.07
C ALA A 67 -5.77 21.32 1.01
N SER A 68 -5.62 21.01 2.31
CA SER A 68 -5.09 21.95 3.30
C SER A 68 -3.59 22.19 3.09
N PRO A 69 -3.09 23.42 3.27
CA PRO A 69 -1.67 23.74 3.06
C PRO A 69 -0.71 23.08 4.06
N VAL A 70 -1.24 22.53 5.17
CA VAL A 70 -0.45 21.74 6.14
C VAL A 70 -0.31 20.26 5.72
N VAL A 71 -1.02 19.81 4.68
CA VAL A 71 -0.80 18.49 4.08
C VAL A 71 0.60 18.49 3.46
N GLY A 72 1.48 17.68 4.04
CA GLY A 72 2.87 17.54 3.62
C GLY A 72 3.90 18.36 4.38
N SER A 73 3.49 19.07 5.44
CA SER A 73 4.43 19.61 6.45
C SER A 73 4.93 18.53 7.43
N PHE A 74 4.36 17.34 7.35
CA PHE A 74 4.69 16.18 8.18
C PHE A 74 4.79 14.97 7.26
N ASN A 75 5.53 13.95 7.67
CA ASN A 75 5.68 12.70 6.91
C ASN A 75 4.41 11.82 6.98
N ASP A 76 3.29 12.34 6.47
CA ASP A 76 2.02 11.62 6.32
C ASP A 76 1.73 11.39 4.83
N LEU A 77 2.04 10.18 4.39
CA LEU A 77 1.87 9.76 3.02
C LEU A 77 0.42 9.40 2.67
N ALA A 78 -0.52 9.36 3.62
CA ALA A 78 -1.90 8.91 3.36
C ALA A 78 -2.63 9.70 2.27
N TYR A 79 -2.18 10.92 1.98
CA TYR A 79 -2.79 11.79 0.97
C TYR A 79 -2.22 11.60 -0.44
N VAL A 80 -1.18 10.79 -0.62
CA VAL A 80 -0.57 10.49 -1.93
C VAL A 80 -0.38 8.99 -2.17
N SER A 81 -0.11 8.22 -1.10
CA SER A 81 -0.01 6.77 -1.09
C SER A 81 -0.75 6.24 0.14
N ASN A 82 -1.91 5.62 -0.05
CA ASN A 82 -2.68 5.05 1.06
C ASN A 82 -2.89 3.54 0.96
N ILE A 83 -2.17 2.89 0.03
CA ILE A 83 -2.16 1.44 -0.12
C ILE A 83 -0.71 0.99 -0.05
N ASP A 84 -0.49 -0.06 0.71
CA ASP A 84 0.76 -0.80 0.74
C ASP A 84 0.51 -2.21 0.19
N LEU A 85 1.43 -2.67 -0.66
CA LEU A 85 1.43 -4.00 -1.26
C LEU A 85 2.67 -4.77 -0.79
N LEU A 86 2.46 -6.02 -0.43
CA LEU A 86 3.52 -7.01 -0.35
C LEU A 86 3.43 -7.93 -1.55
N LEU A 87 4.50 -7.94 -2.35
CA LEU A 87 4.59 -8.74 -3.56
C LEU A 87 5.69 -9.79 -3.42
N ALA A 88 5.51 -10.92 -4.09
CA ALA A 88 6.52 -11.96 -4.24
C ALA A 88 6.92 -12.15 -5.70
N ALA A 89 8.14 -12.63 -5.93
CA ALA A 89 8.57 -13.10 -7.24
C ALA A 89 7.58 -14.15 -7.81
N PRO A 90 7.27 -14.11 -9.11
CA PRO A 90 6.10 -14.79 -9.69
C PRO A 90 6.16 -16.32 -9.60
N LYS A 91 7.37 -16.87 -9.57
CA LYS A 91 7.64 -18.32 -9.51
C LYS A 91 7.58 -18.90 -8.09
N VAL A 92 7.49 -18.07 -7.05
CA VAL A 92 7.43 -18.55 -5.66
C VAL A 92 6.00 -18.96 -5.33
N SER A 93 5.82 -20.21 -4.92
CA SER A 93 4.51 -20.73 -4.53
C SER A 93 4.00 -20.04 -3.26
N SER A 94 2.70 -19.73 -3.20
CA SER A 94 2.05 -19.17 -2.00
C SER A 94 2.17 -20.08 -0.78
N THR A 95 2.36 -21.40 -0.99
CA THR A 95 2.58 -22.37 0.10
C THR A 95 3.86 -22.11 0.89
N VAL A 96 4.87 -21.49 0.29
CA VAL A 96 6.15 -21.17 0.94
C VAL A 96 5.95 -20.13 2.06
N PHE A 97 4.87 -19.33 2.00
CA PHE A 97 4.57 -18.29 2.98
C PHE A 97 3.66 -18.76 4.12
N LYS A 98 3.08 -19.97 4.04
CA LYS A 98 2.20 -20.52 5.08
C LYS A 98 2.82 -20.57 6.49
N PRO A 99 4.11 -20.93 6.68
CA PRO A 99 4.73 -20.96 8.01
C PRO A 99 5.19 -19.57 8.47
N PHE A 100 4.67 -18.50 7.88
CA PHE A 100 5.00 -17.14 8.25
C PHE A 100 3.74 -16.32 8.53
N LYS A 101 3.80 -15.54 9.60
CA LYS A 101 2.84 -14.49 9.89
C LYS A 101 3.30 -13.20 9.23
N LEU A 102 2.42 -12.59 8.44
CA LEU A 102 2.63 -11.28 7.82
C LEU A 102 1.98 -10.22 8.70
N GLU A 103 2.78 -9.24 9.12
CA GLU A 103 2.32 -8.10 9.92
C GLU A 103 2.88 -6.83 9.32
N GLN A 104 2.11 -5.75 9.33
CA GLN A 104 2.59 -4.46 8.88
C GLN A 104 2.90 -3.57 10.08
N ASP A 105 4.13 -3.04 10.12
CA ASP A 105 4.54 -2.04 11.10
C ASP A 105 5.11 -0.82 10.39
N ARG A 106 4.58 0.36 10.74
CA ARG A 106 4.97 1.66 10.14
C ARG A 106 5.00 1.63 8.60
N ARG A 107 3.96 1.03 8.00
CA ARG A 107 3.78 0.86 6.54
C ARG A 107 4.76 -0.07 5.84
N CYS A 108 5.54 -0.85 6.58
CA CYS A 108 6.38 -1.88 6.00
C CYS A 108 5.96 -3.26 6.49
N PHE A 109 5.84 -4.22 5.58
CA PHE A 109 5.52 -5.58 6.00
C PHE A 109 6.74 -6.28 6.58
N ASN A 110 6.51 -6.82 7.76
CA ASN A 110 7.36 -7.75 8.45
C ASN A 110 6.79 -9.16 8.32
N MET A 111 7.71 -10.11 8.36
CA MET A 111 7.42 -11.52 8.28
C MET A 111 8.10 -12.22 9.45
N THR A 112 7.29 -12.90 10.25
CA THR A 112 7.74 -13.63 11.44
C THR A 112 7.44 -15.11 11.25
N ALA A 113 8.44 -15.95 11.45
CA ALA A 113 8.27 -17.40 11.35
C ALA A 113 7.32 -17.89 12.44
N THR A 114 6.34 -18.69 12.07
CA THR A 114 5.47 -19.41 13.02
C THR A 114 5.95 -20.84 13.28
N ASP A 115 6.93 -21.28 12.50
CA ASP A 115 7.56 -22.60 12.56
C ASP A 115 9.06 -22.41 12.79
N ALA A 116 9.68 -23.21 13.68
CA ALA A 116 11.09 -23.05 14.05
C ALA A 116 12.05 -23.37 12.89
N GLN A 117 11.57 -24.11 11.89
CA GLN A 117 12.32 -24.51 10.70
C GLN A 117 12.22 -23.46 9.58
N ALA A 118 11.30 -22.51 9.70
CA ALA A 118 11.08 -21.48 8.70
C ALA A 118 12.06 -20.32 8.90
N ASN A 119 12.98 -20.13 7.95
CA ASN A 119 13.94 -19.02 7.99
C ASN A 119 13.50 -17.87 7.07
N PRO A 120 13.13 -16.70 7.61
CA PRO A 120 12.75 -15.54 6.81
C PRO A 120 13.84 -15.13 5.81
N ALA A 121 15.12 -15.30 6.15
CA ALA A 121 16.24 -14.88 5.29
C ALA A 121 16.24 -15.55 3.91
N ASN A 122 15.68 -16.75 3.79
CA ASN A 122 15.61 -17.48 2.52
C ASN A 122 14.53 -16.94 1.57
N ILE A 123 13.58 -16.17 2.09
CA ILE A 123 12.41 -15.71 1.35
C ILE A 123 12.45 -14.20 1.11
N GLN A 124 13.06 -13.44 2.02
CA GLN A 124 13.15 -11.98 1.92
C GLN A 124 13.67 -11.47 0.56
N PRO A 125 14.67 -12.09 -0.10
CA PRO A 125 15.13 -11.63 -1.42
C PRO A 125 14.06 -11.74 -2.52
N HIS A 126 13.01 -12.53 -2.30
CA HIS A 126 11.91 -12.72 -3.23
C HIS A 126 10.72 -11.81 -2.93
N LEU A 127 10.80 -10.96 -1.90
CA LEU A 127 9.73 -10.08 -1.46
C LEU A 127 9.98 -8.64 -1.89
N LEU A 128 8.88 -7.92 -2.12
CA LEU A 128 8.89 -6.51 -2.46
C LEU A 128 7.83 -5.76 -1.65
N ASN A 129 8.27 -4.82 -0.82
CA ASN A 129 7.42 -3.96 -0.01
C ASN A 129 7.20 -2.62 -0.71
N LEU A 130 5.98 -2.37 -1.15
CA LEU A 130 5.63 -1.17 -1.91
C LEU A 130 4.58 -0.33 -1.20
N SER A 131 4.88 0.93 -0.98
CA SER A 131 3.84 1.95 -0.78
C SER A 131 3.50 2.55 -2.14
N VAL A 132 2.28 2.29 -2.62
CA VAL A 132 1.93 2.56 -4.01
C VAL A 132 1.23 3.91 -4.19
N ILE A 133 1.52 4.56 -5.31
CA ILE A 133 0.89 5.80 -5.78
C ILE A 133 0.26 5.48 -7.14
N ALA A 134 -1.05 5.66 -7.26
CA ALA A 134 -1.73 5.45 -8.53
C ALA A 134 -1.54 6.66 -9.46
N ALA A 135 -1.12 6.43 -10.70
CA ALA A 135 -1.01 7.50 -11.68
C ALA A 135 -2.36 8.09 -12.09
N SER A 136 -3.44 7.29 -12.04
CA SER A 136 -4.79 7.70 -12.46
C SER A 136 -5.90 7.04 -11.64
N GLU A 137 -7.14 7.49 -11.84
CA GLU A 137 -8.33 6.83 -11.29
C GLU A 137 -8.51 5.39 -11.82
N VAL A 138 -8.15 5.15 -13.10
CA VAL A 138 -8.21 3.80 -13.68
C VAL A 138 -7.28 2.85 -12.95
N VAL A 139 -6.03 3.27 -12.71
CA VAL A 139 -5.05 2.48 -11.94
C VAL A 139 -5.53 2.27 -10.51
N THR A 140 -6.08 3.31 -9.89
CA THR A 140 -6.66 3.26 -8.55
C THR A 140 -7.70 2.13 -8.42
N ASN A 141 -8.61 2.05 -9.38
CA ASN A 141 -9.66 1.02 -9.39
C ASN A 141 -9.09 -0.39 -9.58
N LYS A 142 -8.04 -0.54 -10.37
CA LYS A 142 -7.33 -1.82 -10.53
C LYS A 142 -6.64 -2.24 -9.23
N VAL A 143 -5.89 -1.34 -8.60
CA VAL A 143 -5.19 -1.60 -7.32
C VAL A 143 -6.19 -1.96 -6.21
N ARG A 144 -7.33 -1.26 -6.14
CA ARG A 144 -8.41 -1.56 -5.16
C ARG A 144 -8.88 -3.01 -5.25
N ARG A 145 -8.98 -3.56 -6.46
CA ARG A 145 -9.53 -4.90 -6.71
C ARG A 145 -8.52 -6.03 -6.53
N LEU A 146 -7.25 -5.72 -6.27
CA LEU A 146 -6.23 -6.74 -6.01
C LEU A 146 -6.58 -7.58 -4.78
N LYS A 147 -6.36 -8.89 -4.92
CA LYS A 147 -6.54 -9.92 -3.89
C LYS A 147 -5.24 -10.68 -3.70
N ALA A 148 -5.09 -11.30 -2.53
CA ALA A 148 -3.99 -12.21 -2.27
C ALA A 148 -3.97 -13.38 -3.27
N ASP A 149 -2.77 -13.88 -3.53
CA ASP A 149 -2.42 -14.96 -4.46
C ASP A 149 -2.65 -14.67 -5.96
N GLN A 150 -3.10 -13.47 -6.32
CA GLN A 150 -3.20 -13.09 -7.73
C GLN A 150 -1.82 -12.88 -8.34
N ARG A 151 -1.64 -13.38 -9.56
CA ARG A 151 -0.52 -13.00 -10.42
C ARG A 151 -0.86 -11.68 -11.10
N ILE A 152 0.09 -10.77 -11.14
CA ILE A 152 -0.07 -9.45 -11.73
C ILE A 152 1.11 -9.10 -12.61
N TRP A 153 0.85 -8.33 -13.65
CA TRP A 153 1.85 -7.53 -14.35
C TRP A 153 1.80 -6.11 -13.81
N LEU A 154 2.91 -5.66 -13.23
CA LEU A 154 3.05 -4.33 -12.64
C LEU A 154 3.96 -3.48 -13.54
N GLN A 155 3.51 -2.28 -13.91
CA GLN A 155 4.30 -1.31 -14.64
C GLN A 155 4.26 0.05 -13.94
N GLY A 156 5.41 0.71 -13.85
CA GLY A 156 5.51 1.97 -13.16
C GLY A 156 6.95 2.44 -12.98
N ASP A 157 7.16 3.25 -11.96
CA ASP A 157 8.47 3.80 -11.62
C ASP A 157 8.71 3.72 -10.12
N TRP A 158 9.97 3.47 -9.75
CA TRP A 158 10.47 3.87 -8.45
C TRP A 158 10.44 5.38 -8.36
N VAL A 159 9.90 5.92 -7.28
CA VAL A 159 9.72 7.37 -7.14
C VAL A 159 10.25 7.92 -5.84
N GLN A 160 10.65 9.18 -5.89
CA GLN A 160 10.82 10.03 -4.73
C GLN A 160 9.57 10.90 -4.58
N VAL A 161 9.14 11.15 -3.35
CA VAL A 161 8.03 12.08 -3.08
C VAL A 161 8.57 13.20 -2.20
N LYS A 162 8.31 14.43 -2.62
CA LYS A 162 8.66 15.65 -1.89
C LYS A 162 7.42 16.49 -1.64
N SER A 163 7.47 17.29 -0.59
CA SER A 163 6.49 18.35 -0.38
C SER A 163 6.67 19.40 -1.45
N ALA A 164 5.59 19.78 -2.14
CA ALA A 164 5.67 20.80 -3.18
C ALA A 164 6.14 22.16 -2.62
N THR A 165 5.83 22.45 -1.34
CA THR A 165 6.14 23.73 -0.69
C THR A 165 7.49 23.72 0.01
N SER A 166 7.76 22.72 0.85
CA SER A 166 8.98 22.69 1.67
C SER A 166 10.13 21.90 1.03
N GLN A 167 9.88 21.20 -0.08
CA GLN A 167 10.82 20.29 -0.73
C GLN A 167 11.33 19.16 0.17
N GLN A 168 10.73 19.00 1.35
CA GLN A 168 11.03 17.92 2.28
C GLN A 168 10.64 16.58 1.66
N GLU A 169 11.57 15.64 1.67
CA GLU A 169 11.34 14.28 1.21
C GLU A 169 10.47 13.49 2.19
N PHE A 170 9.52 12.74 1.64
CA PHE A 170 8.75 11.76 2.37
C PHE A 170 9.45 10.42 2.37
N GLN A 171 9.43 9.76 3.53
CA GLN A 171 10.03 8.46 3.73
C GLN A 171 8.96 7.45 4.18
N VAL A 172 9.08 6.23 3.67
CA VAL A 172 8.26 5.09 4.11
C VAL A 172 9.02 4.31 5.18
N GLY A 173 8.30 3.73 6.15
CA GLY A 173 8.95 2.88 7.14
C GLY A 173 9.80 3.62 8.16
N ILE A 174 9.60 4.92 8.39
CA ILE A 174 10.39 5.69 9.37
C ILE A 174 10.39 4.96 10.72
N GLY A 175 11.59 4.67 11.24
CA GLY A 175 11.77 3.97 12.50
C GLY A 175 11.56 2.44 12.44
N ASN A 176 11.14 1.86 11.32
CA ASN A 176 11.12 0.41 11.14
C ASN A 176 12.56 -0.08 10.86
N PRO A 177 13.06 -1.14 11.53
CA PRO A 177 14.39 -1.69 11.28
C PRO A 177 14.66 -2.13 9.83
N ARG A 178 13.60 -2.37 9.05
CA ARG A 178 13.65 -2.78 7.63
C ARG A 178 13.24 -1.66 6.68
N SER A 179 13.24 -0.40 7.12
CA SER A 179 12.83 0.77 6.33
C SER A 179 13.45 0.82 4.92
N ALA A 180 14.71 0.40 4.77
CA ALA A 180 15.42 0.36 3.49
C ALA A 180 14.76 -0.56 2.42
N GLN A 181 13.91 -1.50 2.84
CA GLN A 181 13.21 -2.44 1.95
C GLN A 181 11.83 -1.92 1.52
N CYS A 182 11.35 -0.83 2.13
CA CYS A 182 10.01 -0.28 1.93
C CYS A 182 10.13 0.94 1.02
N ARG A 183 9.62 0.84 -0.21
CA ARG A 183 9.85 1.87 -1.24
C ARG A 183 8.54 2.42 -1.79
N LEU A 184 8.59 3.68 -2.22
CA LEU A 184 7.49 4.30 -2.94
C LEU A 184 7.53 3.89 -4.41
N PHE A 185 6.36 3.55 -4.95
CA PHE A 185 6.23 3.10 -6.32
C PHE A 185 5.02 3.75 -6.98
N ARG A 186 5.24 4.44 -8.11
CA ARG A 186 4.15 4.97 -8.93
C ARG A 186 3.71 3.92 -9.92
N ILE A 187 2.46 3.47 -9.83
CA ILE A 187 1.87 2.53 -10.78
C ILE A 187 1.25 3.30 -11.93
N THR A 188 1.70 2.99 -13.15
CA THR A 188 1.15 3.55 -14.39
C THR A 188 0.24 2.57 -15.11
N ASP A 189 0.50 1.26 -15.00
CA ASP A 189 -0.42 0.21 -15.41
C ASP A 189 -0.33 -1.04 -14.52
N LEU A 190 -1.43 -1.76 -14.47
CA LEU A 190 -1.59 -2.97 -13.67
C LEU A 190 -2.53 -3.93 -14.43
N LYS A 191 -2.14 -5.19 -14.57
CA LYS A 191 -2.98 -6.24 -15.14
C LYS A 191 -2.97 -7.45 -14.23
N VAL A 192 -4.14 -8.04 -13.99
CA VAL A 192 -4.23 -9.37 -13.37
C VAL A 192 -3.97 -10.39 -14.47
N LEU A 193 -3.10 -11.36 -14.17
CA LEU A 193 -2.75 -12.45 -15.07
C LEU A 193 -3.52 -13.69 -14.63
N ASP A 194 -4.04 -14.43 -15.61
CA ASP A 194 -4.76 -15.69 -15.41
C ASP A 194 -3.80 -16.83 -15.02
#